data_AF-A0A933LZT5-F1
#
_entry.id   AF-A0A933LZT5-F1
#
_cell.length_a   1.000
_cell.length_b   1.000
_cell.length_c   1.000
_cell.angle_alpha   90.00
_cell.angle_beta   90.00
_cell.angle_gamma   90.00
#
_symmetry.space_group_name_H-M   'P 1'
#
loop_
_entity.id
_entity.type
_entity.pdbx_description
1 polymer ?
#
loop_
_entity_poly.entity_id
_entity_poly.type
_entity_poly.pdbx_seq_one_letter_code
_entity_poly.pdbx_strand_id
1 'polypeptide(L)'
;MAAEDTGSRETPEGAQYNQVVFAGLLAVGLIIMQDFFLLDEPDPAAWVSVASFAVAIPLLATMAIANRSLENLPEGAVPWYMTAIAVLGVLGAYVGTIAAFWHVRWWAGALFGTSSLVGLAASGMLWVRTWSGDPAGRPVDPDDVGTPN
;
A
#
# COMPACT_ATOMS: atom_id res chain seq x y z
N MET A 1 -23.10 12.99 -30.92
CA MET A 1 -23.16 13.42 -29.50
C MET A 1 -22.77 12.21 -28.68
N ALA A 2 -21.46 11.96 -28.56
CA ALA A 2 -20.90 10.87 -27.79
C ALA A 2 -20.35 11.50 -26.50
N ALA A 3 -20.78 11.00 -25.36
CA ALA A 3 -20.19 11.37 -24.08
C ALA A 3 -18.75 10.83 -24.08
N GLU A 4 -17.78 11.73 -24.02
CA GLU A 4 -16.39 11.39 -23.75
C GLU A 4 -16.33 10.71 -22.38
N ASP A 5 -16.01 9.42 -22.42
CA ASP A 5 -15.67 8.60 -21.28
C ASP A 5 -14.39 9.16 -20.64
N THR A 6 -14.58 10.05 -19.67
CA THR A 6 -13.53 10.58 -18.80
C THR A 6 -13.15 9.57 -17.71
N GLY A 7 -12.95 8.31 -18.11
CA GLY A 7 -12.27 7.31 -17.32
C GLY A 7 -10.86 7.79 -17.05
N SER A 8 -10.59 8.13 -15.79
CA SER A 8 -9.26 8.42 -15.26
C SER A 8 -8.36 7.22 -15.52
N ARG A 9 -7.65 7.23 -16.65
CA ARG A 9 -6.64 6.23 -17.01
C ARG A 9 -5.67 6.09 -15.84
N GLU A 10 -5.75 4.99 -15.10
CA GLU A 10 -4.69 4.63 -14.17
C GLU A 10 -3.46 4.36 -15.04
N THR A 11 -2.50 5.28 -15.03
CA THR A 11 -1.29 5.14 -15.83
C THR A 11 -0.57 3.85 -15.42
N PRO A 12 0.12 3.15 -16.34
CA PRO A 12 0.86 1.92 -16.02
C PRO A 12 1.81 2.06 -14.83
N GLU A 13 2.25 3.29 -14.53
CA GLU A 13 3.07 3.64 -13.38
C GLU A 13 2.40 3.35 -12.03
N GLY A 14 1.08 3.56 -11.90
CA GLY A 14 0.34 3.31 -10.65
C GLY A 14 0.24 1.82 -10.30
N ALA A 15 0.03 0.97 -11.31
CA ALA A 15 -0.01 -0.48 -11.14
C ALA A 15 1.37 -1.04 -10.75
N GLN A 16 2.44 -0.55 -11.38
CA GLN A 16 3.82 -0.91 -11.05
C GLN A 16 4.20 -0.52 -9.62
N TYR A 17 3.82 0.69 -9.18
CA TYR A 17 4.10 1.15 -7.83
C TYR A 17 3.50 0.22 -6.76
N ASN A 18 2.23 -0.18 -6.91
CA ASN A 18 1.56 -1.07 -5.96
C ASN A 18 2.23 -2.46 -5.89
N GLN A 19 2.69 -3.00 -7.03
CA GLN A 19 3.42 -4.27 -7.06
C GLN A 19 4.73 -4.19 -6.25
N VAL A 20 5.49 -3.11 -6.41
CA VAL A 20 6.75 -2.90 -5.68
C VAL A 20 6.49 -2.82 -4.17
N VAL A 21 5.43 -2.12 -3.75
CA VAL A 21 5.05 -2.02 -2.33
C VAL A 21 4.69 -3.38 -1.75
N PHE A 22 3.82 -4.16 -2.41
CA PHE A 22 3.42 -5.48 -1.91
C PHE A 22 4.59 -6.46 -1.86
N ALA A 23 5.43 -6.48 -2.90
CA ALA A 23 6.63 -7.32 -2.94
C ALA A 23 7.64 -6.92 -1.84
N GLY A 24 7.84 -5.62 -1.62
CA GLY A 24 8.71 -5.10 -0.56
C GLY A 24 8.21 -5.49 0.84
N LEU A 25 6.92 -5.32 1.11
CA LEU A 25 6.32 -5.74 2.38
C LEU A 25 6.45 -7.25 2.62
N LEU A 26 6.23 -8.05 1.57
CA LEU A 26 6.40 -9.50 1.65
C LEU A 26 7.85 -9.88 1.95
N ALA A 27 8.84 -9.24 1.30
CA ALA A 27 10.25 -9.48 1.56
C ALA A 27 10.65 -9.13 3.00
N VAL A 28 10.21 -7.97 3.50
CA VAL A 28 10.45 -7.55 4.90
C VAL A 28 9.83 -8.55 5.87
N GLY A 29 8.58 -8.97 5.63
CA GLY A 29 7.91 -9.98 6.46
C GLY A 29 8.68 -11.29 6.53
N LEU A 30 9.20 -11.80 5.40
CA LEU A 30 10.00 -13.03 5.38
C LEU A 30 11.30 -12.91 6.17
N ILE A 31 11.98 -11.77 6.10
CA ILE A 31 13.22 -11.52 6.86
C ILE A 31 12.93 -11.51 8.37
N ILE A 32 11.87 -10.84 8.79
CA ILE A 32 11.47 -10.81 10.22
C ILE A 32 11.10 -12.22 10.71
N MET A 33 10.33 -12.96 9.92
CA MET A 33 9.91 -14.33 10.28
C MET A 33 11.10 -15.28 10.42
N GLN A 34 12.14 -15.11 9.60
CA GLN A 34 13.35 -15.91 9.69
C GLN A 34 14.02 -15.76 11.06
N ASP A 35 14.12 -14.54 11.58
CA ASP A 35 14.73 -14.27 12.89
C ASP A 35 13.92 -14.91 14.03
N PHE A 36 12.59 -14.82 13.96
CA PHE A 36 11.72 -15.38 15.00
C PHE A 36 11.65 -16.90 15.03
N PHE A 37 11.82 -17.58 13.90
CA PHE A 37 11.92 -19.05 13.88
C PHE A 37 13.21 -19.59 14.50
N LEU A 38 14.21 -18.73 14.71
CA LEU A 38 15.46 -19.09 15.37
C LEU A 38 15.44 -18.83 16.88
N LEU A 39 14.35 -18.27 17.42
CA LEU A 39 14.17 -18.07 18.86
C LEU A 39 13.72 -19.37 19.54
N ASP A 40 14.44 -19.77 20.60
CA ASP A 40 14.06 -20.92 21.42
C ASP A 40 12.81 -20.65 22.27
N GLU A 41 12.65 -19.41 22.76
CA GLU A 41 11.54 -18.97 23.62
C GLU A 41 10.99 -17.61 23.17
N PRO A 42 10.03 -17.58 22.21
CA PRO A 42 9.41 -16.34 21.76
C PRO A 42 8.50 -15.74 22.82
N ASP A 43 8.64 -14.44 23.06
CA ASP A 43 7.76 -13.67 23.94
C ASP A 43 6.38 -13.42 23.27
N PRO A 44 5.39 -12.89 24.00
CA PRO A 44 4.05 -12.64 23.44
C PRO A 44 4.05 -11.67 22.24
N ALA A 45 4.98 -10.72 22.17
CA ALA A 45 5.05 -9.77 21.06
C ALA A 45 5.55 -10.45 19.78
N ALA A 46 6.57 -11.31 19.90
CA ALA A 46 7.03 -12.16 18.80
C ALA A 46 5.89 -13.05 18.28
N TRP A 47 5.10 -13.68 19.15
CA TRP A 47 3.94 -14.48 18.75
C TRP A 47 2.89 -13.69 17.97
N VAL A 48 2.56 -12.47 18.42
CA VAL A 48 1.62 -11.59 17.70
C VAL A 48 2.17 -11.23 16.32
N SER A 49 3.47 -10.97 16.23
CA SER A 49 4.12 -10.68 14.95
C SER A 49 4.04 -11.87 13.99
N VAL A 50 4.42 -13.06 14.46
CA VAL A 50 4.37 -14.32 13.70
C VAL A 50 2.95 -14.60 13.19
N ALA A 51 1.94 -14.50 14.06
CA ALA A 51 0.55 -14.73 13.69
C ALA A 51 0.07 -13.72 12.64
N SER A 52 0.47 -12.45 12.76
CA SER A 52 0.10 -11.39 11.81
C SER A 52 0.73 -11.63 10.44
N PHE A 53 2.01 -11.96 10.39
CA PHE A 53 2.72 -12.25 9.14
C PHE A 53 2.27 -13.56 8.49
N ALA A 54 1.88 -14.57 9.27
CA ALA A 54 1.31 -15.82 8.73
C ALA A 54 0.05 -15.58 7.89
N VAL A 55 -0.75 -14.56 8.23
CA VAL A 55 -1.92 -14.15 7.44
C VAL A 55 -1.53 -13.14 6.34
N ALA A 56 -0.64 -12.20 6.64
CA ALA A 56 -0.26 -11.15 5.69
C ALA A 56 0.49 -11.68 4.47
N ILE A 57 1.43 -12.61 4.64
CA ILE A 57 2.29 -13.10 3.56
C ILE A 57 1.47 -13.75 2.44
N PRO A 58 0.55 -14.70 2.70
CA PRO A 58 -0.29 -15.28 1.65
C PRO A 58 -1.17 -14.25 0.94
N LEU A 59 -1.75 -13.29 1.68
CA LEU A 59 -2.62 -12.26 1.10
C LEU A 59 -1.83 -11.29 0.20
N LEU A 60 -0.66 -10.84 0.65
CA LEU A 60 0.23 -9.99 -0.13
C LEU A 60 0.80 -10.73 -1.35
N ALA A 61 1.16 -12.00 -1.21
CA ALA A 61 1.61 -12.82 -2.34
C ALA A 61 0.51 -12.95 -3.40
N THR A 62 -0.72 -13.22 -2.96
CA THR A 62 -1.89 -13.31 -3.83
C THR A 62 -2.11 -11.99 -4.57
N MET A 63 -1.99 -10.84 -3.89
CA MET A 63 -2.11 -9.53 -4.53
C MET A 63 -0.98 -9.20 -5.50
N ALA A 64 0.27 -9.51 -5.16
CA ALA A 64 1.40 -9.29 -6.05
C ALA A 64 1.26 -10.09 -7.36
N ILE A 65 0.74 -11.31 -7.28
CA ILE A 65 0.43 -12.14 -8.46
C ILE A 65 -0.81 -11.61 -9.19
N ALA A 66 -1.87 -11.29 -8.46
CA ALA A 66 -3.13 -10.81 -9.02
C ALA A 66 -2.94 -9.47 -9.76
N ASN A 67 -2.13 -8.54 -9.25
CA ASN A 67 -1.88 -7.26 -9.92
C ASN A 67 -1.30 -7.44 -11.34
N ARG A 68 -0.43 -8.43 -11.56
CA ARG A 68 0.07 -8.74 -12.92
C ARG A 68 -1.01 -9.29 -13.84
N SER A 69 -1.95 -10.04 -13.28
CA SER A 69 -3.09 -10.57 -14.03
C SER A 69 -4.13 -9.47 -14.32
N LEU A 70 -4.30 -8.53 -13.40
CA LEU A 70 -5.21 -7.39 -13.51
C LEU A 70 -4.77 -6.35 -14.54
N GLU A 71 -3.46 -6.20 -14.79
CA GLU A 71 -2.93 -5.38 -15.89
C GLU A 71 -3.47 -5.77 -17.28
N ASN A 72 -3.95 -7.01 -17.43
CA ASN A 72 -4.51 -7.52 -18.68
C ASN A 72 -6.05 -7.51 -18.71
N LEU A 73 -6.71 -7.07 -17.63
CA LEU A 73 -8.17 -7.06 -17.53
C LEU A 73 -8.74 -5.69 -17.96
N PRO A 74 -9.91 -5.66 -18.62
CA PRO A 74 -10.61 -4.41 -18.93
C PRO A 74 -10.93 -3.61 -17.67
N GLU A 75 -10.82 -2.27 -17.76
CA GLU A 75 -11.14 -1.34 -16.67
C GLU A 75 -12.54 -1.64 -16.08
N GLY A 76 -12.63 -1.67 -14.75
CA GLY A 76 -13.88 -1.96 -14.01
C GLY A 76 -14.11 -3.43 -13.64
N ALA A 77 -13.24 -4.35 -14.08
CA ALA A 77 -13.35 -5.77 -13.75
C ALA A 77 -12.75 -6.16 -12.37
N VAL A 78 -12.15 -5.20 -11.63
CA VAL A 78 -11.50 -5.50 -10.34
C VAL A 78 -12.57 -5.76 -9.27
N PRO A 79 -12.67 -6.99 -8.74
CA PRO A 79 -13.71 -7.32 -7.77
C PRO A 79 -13.41 -6.73 -6.39
N TRP A 80 -14.45 -6.32 -5.66
CA TRP A 80 -14.33 -5.72 -4.32
C TRP A 80 -13.54 -6.58 -3.31
N TYR A 81 -13.60 -7.92 -3.45
CA TYR A 81 -12.90 -8.84 -2.55
C TYR A 81 -11.37 -8.74 -2.72
N MET A 82 -10.88 -8.35 -3.90
CA MET A 82 -9.45 -8.13 -4.12
C MET A 82 -8.97 -6.93 -3.30
N THR A 83 -9.71 -5.83 -3.29
CA THR A 83 -9.41 -4.68 -2.43
C THR A 83 -9.41 -5.07 -0.95
N ALA A 84 -10.38 -5.87 -0.51
CA ALA A 84 -10.43 -6.34 0.88
C ALA A 84 -9.20 -7.19 1.27
N ILE A 85 -8.79 -8.12 0.40
CA ILE A 85 -7.59 -8.94 0.61
C ILE A 85 -6.33 -8.06 0.70
N ALA A 86 -6.20 -7.05 -0.17
CA ALA A 86 -5.06 -6.13 -0.13
C ALA A 86 -5.00 -5.35 1.19
N VAL A 87 -6.13 -4.79 1.62
CA VAL A 87 -6.24 -4.05 2.89
C VAL A 87 -5.88 -4.95 4.07
N LEU A 88 -6.42 -6.17 4.13
CA LEU A 88 -6.12 -7.12 5.20
C LEU A 88 -4.64 -7.54 5.19
N GLY A 89 -4.05 -7.76 4.02
CA GLY A 89 -2.63 -8.10 3.88
C GLY A 89 -1.73 -6.97 4.38
N VAL A 90 -2.00 -5.72 3.98
CA VAL A 90 -1.21 -4.55 4.41
C VAL A 90 -1.37 -4.29 5.91
N LEU A 91 -2.59 -4.37 6.45
CA LEU A 91 -2.84 -4.20 7.88
C LEU A 91 -2.13 -5.29 8.70
N GLY A 92 -2.19 -6.55 8.25
CA GLY A 92 -1.49 -7.65 8.89
C GLY A 92 0.03 -7.44 8.91
N ALA A 93 0.62 -7.04 7.78
CA ALA A 93 2.05 -6.75 7.71
C ALA A 93 2.44 -5.57 8.61
N TYR A 94 1.60 -4.54 8.68
CA TYR A 94 1.84 -3.38 9.53
C TYR A 94 1.82 -3.74 11.03
N VAL A 95 0.77 -4.46 11.47
CA VAL A 95 0.66 -4.94 12.87
C VAL A 95 1.82 -5.88 13.20
N GLY A 96 2.16 -6.79 12.29
CA GLY A 96 3.29 -7.70 12.45
C GLY A 96 4.61 -6.96 12.62
N THR A 97 4.84 -5.90 11.83
CA THR A 97 6.05 -5.07 11.91
C THR A 97 6.14 -4.32 13.24
N ILE A 98 5.04 -3.69 13.71
CA ILE A 98 5.02 -3.02 15.02
C ILE A 98 5.32 -4.01 16.15
N ALA A 99 4.67 -5.17 16.13
CA ALA A 99 4.88 -6.21 17.12
C ALA A 99 6.33 -6.72 17.12
N ALA A 100 6.96 -6.84 15.95
CA ALA A 100 8.36 -7.22 15.83
C ALA A 100 9.30 -6.19 16.49
N PHE A 101 9.06 -4.90 16.26
CA PHE A 101 9.83 -3.85 16.95
C PHE A 101 9.60 -3.86 18.46
N TRP A 102 8.38 -4.18 18.90
CA TRP A 102 8.04 -4.27 20.31
C TRP A 102 8.77 -5.39 21.04
N HIS A 103 8.94 -6.53 20.38
CA HIS A 103 9.76 -7.65 20.85
C HIS A 103 11.21 -7.21 21.12
N VAL A 104 11.79 -6.41 20.21
CA VAL A 104 13.16 -5.90 20.36
C VAL A 104 13.25 -4.85 21.47
N ARG A 105 12.48 -3.77 21.37
CA ARG A 105 12.39 -2.68 22.35
C ARG A 105 11.04 -1.97 22.23
N TRP A 106 10.33 -1.81 23.34
CA TRP A 106 9.07 -1.05 23.44
C TRP A 106 9.08 0.29 22.68
N TRP A 107 10.13 1.12 22.88
CA TRP A 107 10.20 2.46 22.28
C TRP A 107 10.39 2.41 20.75
N ALA A 108 11.00 1.35 20.21
CA ALA A 108 11.16 1.20 18.77
C ALA A 108 9.80 1.00 18.08
N GLY A 109 8.93 0.19 18.69
CA GLY A 109 7.56 0.00 18.21
C GLY A 109 6.75 1.31 18.23
N ALA A 110 6.88 2.09 19.31
CA ALA A 110 6.22 3.40 19.42
C ALA A 110 6.73 4.41 18.37
N LEU A 111 8.05 4.47 18.14
CA LEU A 111 8.63 5.35 17.11
C LEU A 111 8.16 4.95 15.71
N PHE A 112 8.21 3.66 15.38
CA PHE A 112 7.76 3.18 14.08
C PHE A 112 6.26 3.45 13.84
N GLY A 113 5.42 3.19 14.85
CA GLY A 113 4.00 3.45 14.77
C GLY A 113 3.67 4.94 14.60
N THR A 114 4.32 5.80 15.39
CA THR A 114 4.11 7.26 15.30
C THR A 114 4.63 7.84 13.99
N SER A 115 5.80 7.44 13.51
CA SER A 115 6.32 7.90 12.21
C SER A 115 5.43 7.45 11.05
N SER A 116 4.88 6.25 11.12
CA SER A 116 3.97 5.72 10.11
C SER A 116 2.65 6.51 10.07
N LEU A 117 2.09 6.85 11.24
CA LEU A 117 0.90 7.69 11.35
C LEU A 117 1.15 9.10 10.79
N VAL A 118 2.32 9.70 11.07
CA VAL A 118 2.69 11.00 10.52
C VAL A 118 2.79 10.94 8.98
N GLY A 119 3.39 9.89 8.45
CA GLY A 119 3.46 9.66 7.00
C GLY A 119 2.08 9.55 6.35
N LEU A 120 1.17 8.77 6.96
CA LEU A 120 -0.22 8.64 6.49
C LEU A 120 -1.00 9.95 6.58
N ALA A 121 -0.82 10.72 7.65
CA ALA A 121 -1.46 12.02 7.79
C ALA A 121 -0.95 13.00 6.73
N ALA A 122 0.35 12.99 6.45
CA ALA A 122 0.95 13.84 5.42
C ALA A 122 0.47 13.44 4.01
N SER A 123 0.44 12.15 3.68
CA SER A 123 -0.05 11.68 2.38
C SER A 123 -1.54 11.96 2.20
N GLY A 124 -2.35 11.74 3.24
CA GLY A 124 -3.78 12.08 3.23
C GLY A 124 -4.01 13.58 3.06
N MET A 125 -3.24 14.43 3.74
CA MET A 125 -3.32 15.87 3.59
C MET A 125 -2.95 16.34 2.17
N LEU A 126 -1.91 15.74 1.57
CA LEU A 126 -1.54 16.01 0.18
C LEU A 126 -2.68 15.63 -0.76
N TRP A 127 -3.28 14.46 -0.57
CA TRP A 127 -4.39 13.97 -1.38
C TRP A 127 -5.63 14.88 -1.28
N VAL A 128 -5.97 15.33 -0.07
CA VAL A 128 -7.06 16.30 0.17
C VAL A 128 -6.74 17.65 -0.45
N ARG A 129 -5.50 18.12 -0.37
CA ARG A 129 -5.07 19.39 -0.98
C ARG A 129 -5.15 19.33 -2.51
N THR A 130 -4.73 18.24 -3.12
CA THR A 130 -4.84 18.07 -4.57
C THR A 130 -6.29 17.98 -5.03
N TRP A 131 -7.17 17.33 -4.26
CA TRP A 131 -8.58 17.22 -4.60
C TRP A 131 -9.37 18.52 -4.35
N SER A 132 -8.98 19.31 -3.34
CA SER A 132 -9.61 20.61 -3.03
C SER A 132 -9.11 21.77 -3.91
N GLY A 133 -8.01 21.57 -4.65
CA GLY A 133 -7.42 22.57 -5.55
C GLY A 133 -8.11 22.70 -6.91
N ASP A 134 -8.95 21.75 -7.32
CA ASP A 134 -9.59 21.73 -8.64
C ASP A 134 -11.12 21.71 -8.53
N PRO A 135 -11.80 22.88 -8.51
CA PRO A 135 -13.26 22.92 -8.59
C PRO A 135 -13.80 22.67 -10.01
N ALA A 136 -12.94 22.57 -11.02
CA ALA A 136 -13.33 22.21 -12.37
C ALA A 136 -12.13 21.54 -13.06
N GLY A 137 -12.21 20.24 -13.31
CA GLY A 137 -11.31 19.54 -14.23
C GLY A 137 -11.48 20.10 -15.65
N ARG A 138 -10.96 21.29 -15.90
CA ARG A 138 -10.83 21.83 -17.24
C ARG A 138 -9.58 21.17 -17.83
N PRO A 139 -9.70 20.54 -19.00
CA PRO A 139 -8.52 20.18 -19.79
C PRO A 139 -7.66 21.43 -19.93
N VAL A 140 -6.35 21.29 -19.72
CA VAL A 140 -5.39 22.34 -20.08
C VAL A 140 -5.56 22.57 -21.58
N ASP A 141 -6.08 23.73 -21.94
CA ASP A 141 -6.27 24.12 -23.33
C ASP A 141 -4.87 24.25 -23.96
N PRO A 142 -4.54 23.48 -25.01
CA PRO A 142 -3.25 23.57 -25.69
C PRO A 142 -2.95 24.98 -26.24
N ASP A 143 -3.97 25.84 -26.37
CA ASP A 143 -3.83 27.23 -26.79
C ASP A 143 -3.41 28.19 -25.65
N ASP A 144 -3.40 27.73 -24.40
CA ASP A 144 -2.96 28.49 -23.21
C ASP A 144 -1.44 28.38 -22.98
N VAL A 145 -0.71 27.64 -23.84
CA VAL A 145 0.75 27.68 -23.92
C VAL A 145 1.15 28.96 -24.66
N GLY A 146 1.07 30.07 -23.93
CA GLY A 146 1.42 31.39 -24.40
C GLY A 146 2.77 31.42 -25.12
N THR A 147 2.74 32.01 -26.31
CA THR A 147 3.89 32.47 -27.07
C THR A 147 4.89 33.19 -26.14
N PRO A 148 6.20 32.88 -26.21
CA PRO A 148 7.20 33.57 -25.42
C PRO A 148 7.23 35.06 -25.82
N ASN A 149 7.18 35.95 -24.81
CA ASN A 149 7.50 37.38 -24.97
C ASN A 149 9.00 37.58 -25.23
#